data_AF-A0A956CJ79-F1
#
_entry.id   AF-A0A956CJ79-F1
#
_cell.length_a   1.000
_cell.length_b   1.000
_cell.length_c   1.000
_cell.angle_alpha   90.00
_cell.angle_beta   90.00
_cell.angle_gamma   90.00
#
_symmetry.space_group_name_H-M   'P 1'
#
loop_
_entity.id
_entity.type
_entity.pdbx_description
1 polymer ?
#
loop_
_entity_poly.entity_id
_entity_poly.type
_entity_poly.pdbx_seq_one_letter_code
_entity_poly.pdbx_strand_id
1 'polypeptide(L)'
;MRQDLHQAFKRSVFKACQAQACRIHLETDGASPATGVVRSTTDDEIEIELVEGSLEGGHGAVSFELHGVPFAFGAEFSACGKVVTTRMPATIAARTQRRGARVPVEAGTAFLVVDRVSSALRAVKDLSPSGVRIANSNGIALHGPCEAELVFGKRRIPCIAQPRHWYTSDGDCGIELQGDEEAARALARLYHRVRYPRLIPRADARPEDVAGLMARSAYVDLRDGAPMDSVWTAAKWDDALSSDVVFPDKNGVPIGHISVTRAYERTWMAHQLATLATRREGIECLRDLYSHGANWAQLNCPDANQMSYFNPQLPWHLRHFETFVEWLDRPEQAVMFHRDRFEPIPESEKETNDASALPAASALSAFVEVRRMRAGEELAVLRCIERSLPALAVDGYDLKPGKLDGELFQDPAGHAKRRREALVLFEDGKFVGTAICEFGNPALSLFNIFNFAQLFFEADGGGPSAMAQAALAKAARAPYHERMLGEPIIVAAPGEFRGASDAGLRFHERMGCIVWNAEGLRQYDSFLRVQFGTRKVRTQPRSGQNSLPVNNEGAQS
;
A
#
# COMPACT_ATOMS: atom_id res chain seq x y z
N MET A 1 -23.87 6.74 -6.86
CA MET A 1 -22.59 6.02 -7.06
C MET A 1 -21.84 5.75 -5.76
N ARG A 2 -21.29 6.75 -5.05
CA ARG A 2 -20.56 6.52 -3.76
C ARG A 2 -21.40 5.80 -2.68
N GLN A 3 -22.65 6.24 -2.47
CA GLN A 3 -23.55 5.61 -1.51
C GLN A 3 -23.87 4.14 -1.86
N ASP A 4 -23.94 3.81 -3.16
CA ASP A 4 -24.31 2.49 -3.63
C ASP A 4 -23.20 1.45 -3.37
N LEU A 5 -21.94 1.87 -3.54
CA LEU A 5 -20.76 1.02 -3.29
C LEU A 5 -20.58 0.72 -1.80
N HIS A 6 -20.72 1.74 -0.94
CA HIS A 6 -20.64 1.55 0.51
C HIS A 6 -21.75 0.62 1.02
N GLN A 7 -22.98 0.77 0.52
CA GLN A 7 -24.08 -0.15 0.85
C GLN A 7 -23.86 -1.56 0.31
N ALA A 8 -23.34 -1.71 -0.92
CA ALA A 8 -22.98 -3.01 -1.47
C ALA A 8 -21.91 -3.72 -0.62
N PHE A 9 -20.93 -2.98 -0.11
CA PHE A 9 -19.90 -3.52 0.78
C PHE A 9 -20.47 -4.00 2.12
N LYS A 10 -21.26 -3.17 2.83
CA LYS A 10 -21.88 -3.57 4.11
C LYS A 10 -22.71 -4.85 3.98
N ARG A 11 -23.51 -4.94 2.92
CA ARG A 11 -24.24 -6.16 2.58
C ARG A 11 -23.30 -7.34 2.36
N SER A 12 -22.17 -7.15 1.68
CA SER A 12 -21.18 -8.21 1.49
C SER A 12 -20.56 -8.70 2.80
N VAL A 13 -20.32 -7.80 3.77
CA VAL A 13 -19.81 -8.13 5.10
C VAL A 13 -20.82 -8.98 5.87
N PHE A 14 -22.08 -8.55 5.97
CA PHE A 14 -23.10 -9.31 6.72
C PHE A 14 -23.51 -10.60 6.01
N LYS A 15 -23.54 -10.65 4.68
CA LYS A 15 -23.69 -11.91 3.93
C LYS A 15 -22.55 -12.89 4.19
N ALA A 16 -21.33 -12.39 4.33
CA ALA A 16 -20.19 -13.23 4.67
C ALA A 16 -20.25 -13.71 6.13
N CYS A 17 -20.72 -12.87 7.05
CA CYS A 17 -20.98 -13.25 8.44
C CYS A 17 -22.05 -14.34 8.53
N GLN A 18 -23.14 -14.19 7.78
CA GLN A 18 -24.20 -15.19 7.66
C GLN A 18 -23.65 -16.52 7.13
N ALA A 19 -22.89 -16.48 6.03
CA ALA A 19 -22.31 -17.67 5.41
C ALA A 19 -21.30 -18.41 6.30
N GLN A 20 -20.65 -17.72 7.24
CA GLN A 20 -19.66 -18.27 8.16
C GLN A 20 -20.20 -18.51 9.58
N ALA A 21 -21.49 -18.24 9.82
CA ALA A 21 -22.09 -18.23 11.16
C ALA A 21 -21.23 -17.46 12.18
N CYS A 22 -20.74 -16.27 11.78
CA CYS A 22 -19.92 -15.42 12.65
C CYS A 22 -20.70 -15.09 13.93
N ARG A 23 -20.05 -15.28 15.09
CA ARG A 23 -20.61 -14.87 16.37
C ARG A 23 -20.64 -13.34 16.43
N ILE A 24 -21.80 -12.80 16.72
CA ILE A 24 -22.05 -11.39 16.93
C ILE A 24 -22.34 -11.17 18.40
N HIS A 25 -21.58 -10.27 19.01
CA HIS A 25 -21.78 -9.81 20.38
C HIS A 25 -22.64 -8.55 20.36
N LEU A 26 -23.67 -8.56 21.21
CA LEU A 26 -24.64 -7.50 21.36
C LEU A 26 -24.60 -6.99 22.80
N GLU A 27 -24.41 -5.70 22.98
CA GLU A 27 -24.37 -5.03 24.28
C GLU A 27 -25.38 -3.90 24.27
N THR A 28 -26.26 -3.83 25.27
CA THR A 28 -27.16 -2.68 25.49
C THR A 28 -26.89 -2.05 26.84
N ASP A 29 -27.22 -0.76 26.99
CA ASP A 29 -26.99 -0.03 28.23
C ASP A 29 -27.78 -0.67 29.39
N GLY A 30 -27.07 -1.30 30.33
CA GLY A 30 -27.65 -1.89 31.54
C GLY A 30 -28.17 -3.33 31.41
N ALA A 31 -28.03 -3.98 30.25
CA ALA A 31 -28.35 -5.41 30.12
C ALA A 31 -27.10 -6.30 30.13
N SER A 32 -27.31 -7.60 30.37
CA SER A 32 -26.25 -8.59 30.18
C SER A 32 -25.95 -8.75 28.68
N PRO A 33 -24.68 -8.92 28.28
CA PRO A 33 -24.32 -9.10 26.88
C PRO A 33 -24.97 -10.37 26.31
N ALA A 34 -25.42 -10.29 25.06
CA ALA A 34 -25.96 -11.42 24.32
C ALA A 34 -25.04 -11.77 23.13
N THR A 35 -25.11 -13.02 22.67
CA THR A 35 -24.37 -13.48 21.48
C THR A 35 -25.33 -14.15 20.51
N GLY A 36 -25.22 -13.81 19.22
CA GLY A 36 -26.03 -14.35 18.15
C GLY A 36 -25.27 -14.60 16.85
N VAL A 37 -25.99 -14.96 15.81
CA VAL A 37 -25.48 -15.14 14.44
C VAL A 37 -26.39 -14.42 13.44
N VAL A 38 -25.84 -13.93 12.32
CA VAL A 38 -26.67 -13.32 11.27
C VAL A 38 -27.59 -14.38 10.69
N ARG A 39 -28.89 -14.20 10.83
CA ARG A 39 -29.93 -15.05 10.26
C ARG A 39 -30.26 -14.63 8.83
N SER A 40 -30.47 -13.33 8.63
CA SER A 40 -30.78 -12.73 7.33
C SER A 40 -30.27 -11.28 7.25
N THR A 41 -30.13 -10.75 6.04
CA THR A 41 -29.75 -9.36 5.81
C THR A 41 -30.45 -8.83 4.56
N THR A 42 -31.04 -7.64 4.68
CA THR A 42 -31.65 -6.87 3.59
C THR A 42 -30.82 -5.61 3.32
N ASP A 43 -31.35 -4.69 2.52
CA ASP A 43 -30.70 -3.41 2.26
C ASP A 43 -30.78 -2.48 3.48
N ASP A 44 -31.81 -2.63 4.31
CA ASP A 44 -32.11 -1.74 5.43
C ASP A 44 -31.93 -2.40 6.81
N GLU A 45 -31.94 -3.73 6.89
CA GLU A 45 -32.01 -4.45 8.16
C GLU A 45 -31.09 -5.68 8.22
N ILE A 46 -30.74 -6.04 9.45
CA ILE A 46 -29.98 -7.22 9.80
C ILE A 46 -30.78 -7.96 10.87
N GLU A 47 -31.11 -9.22 10.60
CA GLU A 47 -31.72 -10.11 11.59
C GLU A 47 -30.66 -11.00 12.21
N ILE A 48 -30.63 -11.05 13.54
CA ILE A 48 -29.66 -11.78 14.35
C ILE A 48 -30.43 -12.77 15.21
N GLU A 49 -30.08 -14.06 15.13
CA GLU A 49 -30.63 -15.09 15.99
C GLU A 49 -29.72 -15.28 17.22
N LEU A 50 -30.26 -15.08 18.41
CA LEU A 50 -29.56 -15.23 19.68
C LEU A 50 -29.27 -16.70 19.98
N VAL A 51 -27.99 -17.00 20.22
CA VAL A 51 -27.49 -18.31 20.62
C VAL A 51 -27.29 -18.36 22.14
N GLU A 52 -26.86 -17.25 22.73
CA GLU A 52 -26.61 -17.10 24.17
C GLU A 52 -27.12 -15.75 24.68
N GLY A 53 -27.67 -15.75 25.89
CA GLY A 53 -28.24 -14.57 26.54
C GLY A 53 -29.63 -14.19 26.03
N SER A 54 -30.11 -13.05 26.53
CA SER A 54 -31.35 -12.40 26.10
C SER A 54 -31.08 -10.90 25.96
N LEU A 55 -31.67 -10.28 24.96
CA LEU A 55 -31.55 -8.84 24.74
C LEU A 55 -32.96 -8.22 24.77
N GLU A 56 -33.16 -7.22 25.61
CA GLU A 56 -34.32 -6.34 25.50
C GLU A 56 -34.03 -5.29 24.41
N GLY A 57 -35.04 -4.85 23.67
CA GLY A 57 -34.86 -3.81 22.66
C GLY A 57 -34.27 -2.52 23.25
N GLY A 58 -33.64 -1.69 22.42
CA GLY A 58 -33.01 -0.45 22.86
C GLY A 58 -31.75 -0.09 22.08
N HIS A 59 -31.02 0.94 22.54
CA HIS A 59 -29.75 1.33 21.94
C HIS A 59 -28.58 0.54 22.53
N GLY A 60 -27.59 0.25 21.69
CA GLY A 60 -26.39 -0.44 22.13
C GLY A 60 -25.32 -0.58 21.06
N ALA A 61 -24.41 -1.52 21.27
CA ALA A 61 -23.28 -1.79 20.40
C ALA A 61 -23.33 -3.22 19.85
N VAL A 62 -22.95 -3.34 18.59
CA VAL A 62 -22.71 -4.61 17.91
C VAL A 62 -21.21 -4.75 17.71
N SER A 63 -20.64 -5.91 18.04
CA SER A 63 -19.27 -6.24 17.66
C SER A 63 -19.15 -7.69 17.17
N PHE A 64 -18.25 -7.92 16.22
CA PHE A 64 -18.01 -9.26 15.66
C PHE A 64 -16.63 -9.32 15.00
N GLU A 65 -16.18 -10.53 14.66
CA GLU A 65 -14.93 -10.74 13.92
C GLU A 65 -15.23 -11.48 12.61
N LEU A 66 -14.80 -10.90 11.48
CA LEU A 66 -14.92 -11.51 10.16
C LEU A 66 -13.54 -11.63 9.53
N HIS A 67 -13.15 -12.85 9.14
CA HIS A 67 -11.82 -13.15 8.60
C HIS A 67 -10.66 -12.64 9.47
N GLY A 68 -10.87 -12.57 10.78
CA GLY A 68 -9.94 -12.05 11.78
C GLY A 68 -9.80 -10.54 11.82
N VAL A 69 -10.76 -9.81 11.24
CA VAL A 69 -10.90 -8.35 11.34
C VAL A 69 -12.05 -8.05 12.31
N PRO A 70 -11.80 -7.34 13.42
CA PRO A 70 -12.85 -6.94 14.35
C PRO A 70 -13.65 -5.76 13.78
N PHE A 71 -14.96 -5.86 13.86
CA PHE A 71 -15.92 -4.83 13.48
C PHE A 71 -16.72 -4.40 14.69
N ALA A 72 -17.08 -3.12 14.75
CA ALA A 72 -18.06 -2.65 15.72
C ALA A 72 -18.83 -1.43 15.21
N PHE A 73 -20.09 -1.31 15.63
CA PHE A 73 -20.95 -0.17 15.33
C PHE A 73 -22.04 -0.02 16.40
N GLY A 74 -22.59 1.19 16.52
CA GLY A 74 -23.76 1.47 17.36
C GLY A 74 -25.06 1.11 16.62
N ALA A 75 -26.03 0.57 17.34
CA ALA A 75 -27.27 0.05 16.79
C ALA A 75 -28.48 0.35 17.68
N GLU A 76 -29.66 0.33 17.08
CA GLU A 76 -30.93 0.28 17.78
C GLU A 76 -31.57 -1.08 17.50
N PHE A 77 -31.89 -1.79 18.57
CA PHE A 77 -32.36 -3.17 18.54
C PHE A 77 -33.87 -3.24 18.76
N SER A 78 -34.54 -4.04 17.95
CA SER A 78 -35.89 -4.55 18.21
C SER A 78 -35.79 -6.05 18.46
N ALA A 79 -36.24 -6.51 19.62
CA ALA A 79 -36.15 -7.91 20.01
C ALA A 79 -37.54 -8.58 20.03
N CYS A 80 -37.66 -9.73 19.38
CA CYS A 80 -38.85 -10.58 19.40
C CYS A 80 -38.43 -12.02 19.68
N GLY A 81 -38.53 -12.43 20.96
CA GLY A 81 -38.04 -13.73 21.41
C GLY A 81 -36.53 -13.86 21.25
N LYS A 82 -36.07 -14.82 20.45
CA LYS A 82 -34.64 -15.03 20.15
C LYS A 82 -34.14 -14.26 18.93
N VAL A 83 -35.01 -13.51 18.23
CA VAL A 83 -34.62 -12.76 17.04
C VAL A 83 -34.46 -11.30 17.43
N VAL A 84 -33.29 -10.74 17.12
CA VAL A 84 -32.98 -9.32 17.26
C VAL A 84 -32.81 -8.74 15.87
N THR A 85 -33.54 -7.67 15.58
CA THR A 85 -33.41 -6.91 14.34
C THR A 85 -32.75 -5.56 14.63
N THR A 86 -31.81 -5.17 13.78
CA THR A 86 -31.23 -3.81 13.77
C THR A 86 -31.22 -3.27 12.35
N ARG A 87 -31.25 -1.95 12.21
CA ARG A 87 -30.98 -1.31 10.92
C ARG A 87 -29.55 -1.57 10.46
N MET A 88 -29.37 -1.63 9.14
CA MET A 88 -28.05 -1.59 8.50
C MET A 88 -27.32 -0.34 8.97
N PRO A 89 -26.14 -0.44 9.59
CA PRO A 89 -25.47 0.72 10.13
C PRO A 89 -25.10 1.70 9.03
N ALA A 90 -25.14 3.01 9.33
CA ALA A 90 -24.69 4.03 8.38
C ALA A 90 -23.21 3.80 8.00
N THR A 91 -22.39 3.55 9.02
CA THR A 91 -20.94 3.28 8.93
C THR A 91 -20.60 1.99 9.68
N ILE A 92 -19.70 1.17 9.14
CA ILE A 92 -19.16 0.01 9.85
C ILE A 92 -17.65 0.14 9.99
N ALA A 93 -17.18 0.33 11.22
CA ALA A 93 -15.77 0.59 11.49
C ALA A 93 -15.03 -0.73 11.72
N ALA A 94 -13.98 -0.99 10.93
CA ALA A 94 -12.99 -1.99 11.31
C ALA A 94 -12.09 -1.42 12.42
N ARG A 95 -12.11 -2.07 13.58
CA ARG A 95 -11.35 -1.64 14.76
C ARG A 95 -9.99 -2.32 14.84
N THR A 96 -9.12 -2.04 13.89
CA THR A 96 -7.77 -2.61 13.88
C THR A 96 -6.79 -1.73 14.67
N GLN A 97 -6.65 -2.00 15.97
CA GLN A 97 -5.62 -1.35 16.80
C GLN A 97 -4.22 -1.96 16.61
N ARG A 98 -4.13 -3.16 16.02
CA ARG A 98 -2.88 -3.89 15.86
C ARG A 98 -2.19 -3.46 14.56
N ARG A 99 -0.85 -3.39 14.57
CA ARG A 99 -0.04 -3.17 13.35
C ARG A 99 -0.10 -4.33 12.35
N GLY A 100 -0.71 -5.45 12.72
CA GLY A 100 -0.89 -6.60 11.86
C GLY A 100 -1.71 -7.68 12.55
N ALA A 101 -2.29 -8.57 11.75
CA ALA A 101 -3.02 -9.73 12.27
C ALA A 101 -2.10 -10.67 13.05
N ARG A 102 -2.63 -11.33 14.08
CA ARG A 102 -1.93 -12.47 14.69
C ARG A 102 -1.97 -13.65 13.72
N VAL A 103 -0.85 -14.34 13.59
CA VAL A 103 -0.72 -15.53 12.73
C VAL A 103 -0.40 -16.75 13.60
N PRO A 104 -1.15 -17.85 13.46
CA PRO A 104 -0.88 -19.06 14.23
C PRO A 104 0.51 -19.58 13.90
N VAL A 105 1.15 -20.13 14.92
CA VAL A 105 2.46 -20.77 14.80
C VAL A 105 2.27 -22.26 15.04
N GLU A 106 2.88 -23.09 14.19
CA GLU A 106 2.81 -24.54 14.33
C GLU A 106 3.43 -24.99 15.67
N ALA A 107 2.75 -25.89 16.37
CA ALA A 107 3.19 -26.36 17.67
C ALA A 107 4.62 -26.92 17.61
N GLY A 108 5.47 -26.50 18.55
CA GLY A 108 6.86 -26.95 18.65
C GLY A 108 7.84 -26.23 17.71
N THR A 109 7.39 -25.28 16.88
CA THR A 109 8.30 -24.52 16.00
C THR A 109 8.89 -23.28 16.66
N ALA A 110 8.20 -22.73 17.66
CA ALA A 110 8.58 -21.49 18.32
C ALA A 110 8.37 -21.54 19.84
N PHE A 111 9.32 -20.95 20.56
CA PHE A 111 9.32 -20.90 22.01
C PHE A 111 9.79 -19.53 22.50
N LEU A 112 9.19 -19.04 23.58
CA LEU A 112 9.72 -17.92 24.35
C LEU A 112 10.51 -18.52 25.53
N VAL A 113 11.80 -18.24 25.57
CA VAL A 113 12.68 -18.61 26.69
C VAL A 113 12.76 -17.39 27.61
N VAL A 114 12.21 -17.50 28.81
CA VAL A 114 12.29 -16.45 29.83
C VAL A 114 13.29 -16.89 30.88
N ASP A 115 14.21 -15.99 31.24
CA ASP A 115 15.26 -16.21 32.24
C ASP A 115 16.25 -17.34 31.86
N ARG A 116 17.52 -16.98 31.68
CA ARG A 116 18.59 -17.92 31.30
C ARG A 116 18.90 -18.95 32.38
N VAL A 117 18.48 -18.71 33.62
CA VAL A 117 18.77 -19.59 34.76
C VAL A 117 17.73 -20.70 34.88
N SER A 118 16.44 -20.40 34.69
CA SER A 118 15.36 -21.39 34.79
C SER A 118 15.02 -22.11 33.48
N SER A 119 15.47 -21.60 32.33
CA SER A 119 15.26 -22.23 30.99
C SER A 119 13.80 -22.62 30.70
N ALA A 120 12.83 -21.88 31.25
CA ALA A 120 11.43 -22.22 31.08
C ALA A 120 11.00 -21.96 29.63
N LEU A 121 10.88 -23.04 28.85
CA LEU A 121 10.38 -22.99 27.47
C LEU A 121 8.85 -22.82 27.46
N ARG A 122 8.40 -21.70 26.91
CA ARG A 122 6.98 -21.40 26.69
C ARG A 122 6.63 -21.58 25.22
N ALA A 123 5.76 -22.52 24.89
CA ALA A 123 5.33 -22.74 23.52
C ALA A 123 4.56 -21.51 23.00
N VAL A 124 4.95 -21.00 21.84
CA VAL A 124 4.28 -19.89 21.17
C VAL A 124 3.12 -20.43 20.31
N LYS A 125 1.90 -19.95 20.54
CA LYS A 125 0.69 -20.32 19.81
C LYS A 125 0.44 -19.43 18.59
N ASP A 126 0.75 -18.15 18.70
CA ASP A 126 0.68 -17.21 17.59
C ASP A 126 1.69 -16.06 17.72
N LEU A 127 1.90 -15.39 16.60
CA LEU A 127 2.86 -14.32 16.41
C LEU A 127 2.17 -13.07 15.85
N SER A 128 2.63 -11.91 16.26
CA SER A 128 2.27 -10.61 15.72
C SER A 128 3.53 -9.78 15.49
N PRO A 129 3.44 -8.62 14.82
CA PRO A 129 4.56 -7.71 14.63
C PRO A 129 5.35 -7.32 15.89
N SER A 130 4.69 -7.29 17.04
CA SER A 130 5.24 -6.73 18.28
C SER A 130 5.12 -7.68 19.46
N GLY A 131 4.79 -8.96 19.23
CA GLY A 131 4.42 -9.84 20.34
C GLY A 131 4.02 -11.24 19.94
N VAL A 132 3.86 -12.09 20.94
CA VAL A 132 3.43 -13.49 20.81
C VAL A 132 2.27 -13.80 21.74
N ARG A 133 1.54 -14.88 21.50
CA ARG A 133 0.74 -15.56 22.53
C ARG A 133 1.48 -16.83 22.92
N ILE A 134 1.65 -17.04 24.23
CA ILE A 134 2.24 -18.26 24.76
C ILE A 134 1.18 -19.13 25.44
N ALA A 135 1.35 -20.44 25.33
CA ALA A 135 0.57 -21.41 26.09
C ALA A 135 0.93 -21.32 27.58
N ASN A 136 -0.07 -21.50 28.44
CA ASN A 136 0.19 -21.69 29.87
C ASN A 136 0.92 -23.02 30.09
N SER A 137 2.20 -22.98 30.44
CA SER A 137 2.91 -24.17 30.91
C SER A 137 3.33 -23.98 32.36
N ASN A 138 2.78 -24.80 33.25
CA ASN A 138 3.31 -25.04 34.60
C ASN A 138 3.21 -23.88 35.63
N GLY A 139 2.24 -22.96 35.50
CA GLY A 139 1.83 -22.09 36.62
C GLY A 139 2.80 -20.99 37.07
N ILE A 140 3.97 -20.85 36.46
CA ILE A 140 4.85 -19.69 36.71
C ILE A 140 4.37 -18.54 35.84
N ALA A 141 3.62 -17.64 36.46
CA ALA A 141 3.14 -16.42 35.85
C ALA A 141 4.30 -15.43 35.64
N LEU A 142 4.31 -14.80 34.47
CA LEU A 142 5.18 -13.66 34.22
C LEU A 142 4.53 -12.43 34.86
N HIS A 143 5.14 -11.89 35.92
CA HIS A 143 4.55 -10.79 36.68
C HIS A 143 4.99 -9.40 36.19
N GLY A 144 5.97 -9.32 35.29
CA GLY A 144 6.46 -8.05 34.76
C GLY A 144 7.38 -8.22 33.56
N PRO A 145 7.92 -7.10 33.03
CA PRO A 145 8.95 -7.13 31.99
C PRO A 145 10.15 -7.96 32.42
N CYS A 146 10.66 -8.80 31.53
CA CYS A 146 11.81 -9.66 31.79
C CYS A 146 12.63 -9.89 30.53
N GLU A 147 13.92 -10.15 30.68
CA GLU A 147 14.76 -10.57 29.56
C GLU A 147 14.31 -11.94 29.06
N ALA A 148 14.18 -12.04 27.75
CA ALA A 148 13.73 -13.23 27.07
C ALA A 148 14.42 -13.40 25.71
N GLU A 149 14.25 -14.60 25.14
CA GLU A 149 14.69 -14.90 23.79
C GLU A 149 13.54 -15.60 23.07
N LEU A 150 13.11 -15.05 21.94
CA LEU A 150 12.19 -15.74 21.04
C LEU A 150 13.02 -16.68 20.16
N VAL A 151 12.79 -17.98 20.32
CA VAL A 151 13.44 -19.05 19.56
C VAL A 151 12.48 -19.54 18.49
N PHE A 152 12.91 -19.52 17.22
CA PHE A 152 12.16 -20.07 16.08
C PHE A 152 13.09 -20.90 15.19
N GLY A 153 12.99 -22.22 15.27
CA GLY A 153 13.97 -23.13 14.67
C GLY A 153 15.39 -22.83 15.17
N LYS A 154 16.31 -22.44 14.27
CA LYS A 154 17.69 -22.06 14.61
C LYS A 154 17.86 -20.57 14.95
N ARG A 155 16.81 -19.76 14.77
CA ARG A 155 16.88 -18.32 15.00
C ARG A 155 16.57 -18.00 16.45
N ARG A 156 17.28 -17.02 16.97
CA ARG A 156 17.16 -16.50 18.33
C ARG A 156 17.07 -14.99 18.26
N ILE A 157 16.03 -14.43 18.85
CA ILE A 157 15.77 -12.99 18.83
C ILE A 157 15.74 -12.51 20.29
N PRO A 158 16.79 -11.84 20.77
CA PRO A 158 16.81 -11.30 22.12
C PRO A 158 15.75 -10.20 22.26
N CYS A 159 15.03 -10.20 23.38
CA CYS A 159 13.98 -9.22 23.64
C CYS A 159 13.68 -9.07 25.13
N ILE A 160 12.94 -8.03 25.47
CA ILE A 160 12.24 -7.87 26.73
C ILE A 160 10.80 -8.32 26.50
N ALA A 161 10.39 -9.35 27.24
CA ALA A 161 9.04 -9.88 27.24
C ALA A 161 8.19 -9.18 28.30
N GLN A 162 7.14 -8.48 27.88
CA GLN A 162 6.18 -7.82 28.76
C GLN A 162 4.80 -8.47 28.65
N PRO A 163 4.28 -9.07 29.74
CA PRO A 163 2.91 -9.57 29.79
C PRO A 163 1.90 -8.43 29.62
N ARG A 164 0.91 -8.62 28.74
CA ARG A 164 -0.12 -7.60 28.46
C ARG A 164 -1.53 -8.07 28.81
N HIS A 165 -1.86 -9.33 28.52
CA HIS A 165 -3.22 -9.83 28.72
C HIS A 165 -3.20 -11.31 29.08
N TRP A 166 -4.01 -11.69 30.06
CA TRP A 166 -4.22 -13.06 30.48
C TRP A 166 -5.58 -13.53 29.99
N TYR A 167 -5.58 -14.60 29.21
CA TYR A 167 -6.80 -15.20 28.70
C TYR A 167 -7.32 -16.19 29.74
N THR A 168 -8.44 -15.85 30.38
CA THR A 168 -8.98 -16.58 31.55
C THR A 168 -9.45 -17.99 31.24
N SER A 169 -9.87 -18.28 30.01
CA SER A 169 -10.40 -19.59 29.60
C SER A 169 -9.31 -20.67 29.50
N ASP A 170 -8.14 -20.31 28.95
CA ASP A 170 -7.07 -21.26 28.61
C ASP A 170 -5.79 -21.03 29.43
N GLY A 171 -5.76 -19.96 30.23
CA GLY A 171 -4.58 -19.49 30.95
C GLY A 171 -3.48 -18.90 30.05
N ASP A 172 -3.73 -18.79 28.74
CA ASP A 172 -2.78 -18.22 27.79
C ASP A 172 -2.39 -16.80 28.16
N CYS A 173 -1.18 -16.39 27.78
CA CYS A 173 -0.69 -15.04 28.01
C CYS A 173 -0.28 -14.38 26.69
N GLY A 174 -0.80 -13.17 26.45
CA GLY A 174 -0.30 -12.28 25.41
C GLY A 174 0.93 -11.54 25.91
N ILE A 175 2.05 -11.70 25.21
CA ILE A 175 3.34 -11.09 25.53
C ILE A 175 3.71 -10.08 24.44
N GLU A 176 4.00 -8.85 24.83
CA GLU A 176 4.68 -7.88 23.96
C GLU A 176 6.18 -8.12 24.01
N LEU A 177 6.83 -8.06 22.85
CA LEU A 177 8.26 -8.21 22.70
C LEU A 177 8.86 -6.87 22.32
N GLN A 178 9.76 -6.36 23.15
CA GLN A 178 10.52 -5.14 22.90
C GLN A 178 11.98 -5.53 22.66
N GLY A 179 12.63 -4.90 21.70
CA GLY A 179 14.04 -5.16 21.41
C GLY A 179 14.68 -3.93 20.78
N ASP A 180 15.97 -4.00 20.53
CA ASP A 180 16.64 -3.01 19.69
C ASP A 180 16.14 -3.08 18.23
N GLU A 181 16.66 -2.21 17.39
CA GLU A 181 16.26 -2.11 15.99
C GLU A 181 16.54 -3.41 15.20
N GLU A 182 17.60 -4.15 15.54
CA GLU A 182 17.94 -5.42 14.90
C GLU A 182 16.93 -6.52 15.29
N ALA A 183 16.62 -6.64 16.57
CA ALA A 183 15.63 -7.58 17.08
C ALA A 183 14.23 -7.28 16.52
N ALA A 184 13.83 -6.00 16.45
CA ALA A 184 12.56 -5.58 15.85
C ALA A 184 12.49 -5.97 14.37
N ARG A 185 13.54 -5.73 13.58
CA ARG A 185 13.63 -6.19 12.18
C ARG A 185 13.60 -7.70 12.06
N ALA A 186 14.30 -8.42 12.94
CA ALA A 186 14.30 -9.88 12.94
C ALA A 186 12.90 -10.45 13.23
N LEU A 187 12.16 -9.84 14.17
CA LEU A 187 10.78 -10.20 14.49
C LEU A 187 9.84 -9.91 13.32
N ALA A 188 9.97 -8.74 12.67
CA ALA A 188 9.20 -8.38 11.48
C ALA A 188 9.41 -9.36 10.33
N ARG A 189 10.67 -9.74 10.04
CA ARG A 189 11.01 -10.77 9.04
C ARG A 189 10.38 -12.13 9.39
N LEU A 190 10.50 -12.53 10.65
CA LEU A 190 9.92 -13.80 11.11
C LEU A 190 8.40 -13.79 10.93
N TYR A 191 7.75 -12.71 11.38
CA TYR A 191 6.33 -12.51 11.22
C TYR A 191 5.88 -12.60 9.76
N HIS A 192 6.55 -11.90 8.85
CA HIS A 192 6.22 -11.98 7.42
C HIS A 192 6.36 -13.38 6.86
N ARG A 193 7.42 -14.10 7.21
CA ARG A 193 7.65 -15.47 6.75
C ARG A 193 6.56 -16.43 7.22
N VAL A 194 6.13 -16.29 8.47
CA VAL A 194 5.03 -17.12 9.01
C VAL A 194 3.69 -16.72 8.39
N ARG A 195 3.45 -15.42 8.19
CA ARG A 195 2.18 -14.91 7.63
C ARG A 195 2.01 -15.22 6.14
N TYR A 196 3.10 -15.16 5.38
CA TYR A 196 3.09 -15.32 3.91
C TYR A 196 4.10 -16.41 3.50
N PRO A 197 3.84 -17.68 3.83
CA PRO A 197 4.82 -18.75 3.63
C PRO A 197 5.15 -19.04 2.16
N ARG A 198 4.30 -18.55 1.24
CA ARG A 198 4.55 -18.67 -0.20
C ARG A 198 5.39 -17.53 -0.77
N LEU A 199 5.46 -16.38 -0.10
CA LEU A 199 6.28 -15.28 -0.58
C LEU A 199 7.75 -15.61 -0.30
N ILE A 200 8.55 -15.58 -1.35
CA ILE A 200 9.99 -15.73 -1.26
C ILE A 200 10.67 -14.42 -1.68
N PRO A 201 11.84 -14.09 -1.12
CA PRO A 201 12.63 -12.97 -1.62
C PRO A 201 12.89 -13.13 -3.12
N ARG A 202 12.80 -12.03 -3.88
CA ARG A 202 13.04 -12.02 -5.32
C ARG A 202 14.42 -12.61 -5.67
N ALA A 203 15.43 -12.26 -4.88
CA ALA A 203 16.80 -12.74 -5.05
C ALA A 203 16.99 -14.25 -4.81
N ASP A 204 15.99 -14.95 -4.25
CA ASP A 204 16.02 -16.39 -4.05
C ASP A 204 15.28 -17.13 -5.19
N ALA A 205 14.59 -16.41 -6.09
CA ALA A 205 14.01 -16.98 -7.30
C ALA A 205 15.04 -17.02 -8.45
N ARG A 206 14.79 -17.88 -9.45
CA ARG A 206 15.64 -17.95 -10.64
C ARG A 206 15.54 -16.65 -11.46
N PRO A 207 16.66 -15.98 -11.79
CA PRO A 207 16.66 -14.74 -12.57
C PRO A 207 15.82 -14.78 -13.85
N GLU A 208 15.94 -15.85 -14.63
CA GLU A 208 15.23 -16.04 -15.89
C GLU A 208 13.70 -16.12 -15.71
N ASP A 209 13.24 -16.68 -14.60
CA ASP A 209 11.83 -16.78 -14.27
C ASP A 209 11.26 -15.42 -13.86
N VAL A 210 12.03 -14.65 -13.09
CA VAL A 210 11.66 -13.28 -12.70
C VAL A 210 11.58 -12.39 -13.95
N ALA A 211 12.59 -12.44 -14.82
CA ALA A 211 12.59 -11.71 -16.08
C ALA A 211 11.39 -12.11 -16.96
N GLY A 212 11.10 -13.41 -17.08
CA GLY A 212 9.95 -13.93 -17.82
C GLY A 212 8.60 -13.53 -17.23
N LEU A 213 8.49 -13.40 -15.89
CA LEU A 213 7.31 -12.83 -15.23
C LEU A 213 7.12 -11.37 -15.66
N MET A 214 8.15 -10.53 -15.52
CA MET A 214 8.07 -9.09 -15.84
C MET A 214 7.67 -8.84 -17.29
N ALA A 215 8.28 -9.58 -18.23
CA ALA A 215 7.98 -9.48 -19.65
C ALA A 215 6.52 -9.81 -19.96
N ARG A 216 6.00 -10.92 -19.40
CA ARG A 216 4.62 -11.36 -19.66
C ARG A 216 3.56 -10.53 -18.96
N SER A 217 3.90 -9.81 -17.89
CA SER A 217 2.99 -8.86 -17.25
C SER A 217 2.89 -7.52 -17.99
N ALA A 218 3.48 -7.39 -19.19
CA ALA A 218 3.59 -6.15 -19.97
C ALA A 218 4.28 -5.02 -19.18
N TYR A 219 5.20 -5.40 -18.29
CA TYR A 219 5.76 -4.49 -17.29
C TYR A 219 7.13 -3.93 -17.69
N VAL A 220 7.81 -4.61 -18.62
CA VAL A 220 9.14 -4.23 -19.11
C VAL A 220 9.09 -2.97 -19.96
N ASP A 221 7.95 -2.70 -20.61
CA ASP A 221 7.72 -1.50 -21.42
C ASP A 221 7.91 -0.20 -20.62
N LEU A 222 7.87 -0.28 -19.28
CA LEU A 222 8.02 0.84 -18.37
C LEU A 222 9.47 1.06 -17.88
N ARG A 223 10.45 0.27 -18.37
CA ARG A 223 11.87 0.36 -18.00
C ARG A 223 12.71 1.25 -18.92
N ASP A 224 12.13 1.85 -19.96
CA ASP A 224 12.81 2.72 -20.94
C ASP A 224 14.21 2.18 -21.36
N GLY A 225 14.26 0.92 -21.78
CA GLY A 225 15.50 0.29 -22.23
C GLY A 225 16.50 -0.14 -21.15
N ALA A 226 16.24 0.10 -19.86
CA ALA A 226 17.12 -0.38 -18.79
C ALA A 226 17.13 -1.93 -18.73
N PRO A 227 18.30 -2.58 -18.91
CA PRO A 227 18.37 -4.03 -18.98
C PRO A 227 17.88 -4.67 -17.68
N MET A 228 17.19 -5.81 -17.79
CA MET A 228 16.92 -6.71 -16.67
C MET A 228 18.10 -7.69 -16.55
N ASP A 229 19.26 -7.17 -16.14
CA ASP A 229 20.44 -8.00 -15.99
C ASP A 229 20.37 -8.90 -14.75
N SER A 230 21.37 -9.78 -14.62
CA SER A 230 21.49 -10.71 -13.49
C SER A 230 21.68 -9.98 -12.16
N VAL A 231 22.33 -8.80 -12.18
CA VAL A 231 22.54 -7.98 -10.99
C VAL A 231 21.21 -7.45 -10.49
N TRP A 232 20.36 -6.94 -11.37
CA TRP A 232 19.06 -6.41 -11.02
C TRP A 232 18.13 -7.51 -10.53
N THR A 233 18.01 -8.62 -11.26
CA THR A 233 17.11 -9.74 -10.93
C THR A 233 17.48 -10.45 -9.63
N ALA A 234 18.77 -10.50 -9.28
CA ALA A 234 19.27 -11.12 -8.05
C ALA A 234 19.61 -10.12 -6.93
N ALA A 235 19.25 -8.84 -7.09
CA ALA A 235 19.62 -7.80 -6.13
C ALA A 235 19.07 -8.11 -4.72
N LYS A 236 19.97 -8.06 -3.73
CA LYS A 236 19.64 -8.17 -2.30
C LYS A 236 19.82 -6.81 -1.65
N TRP A 237 18.71 -6.21 -1.25
CA TRP A 237 18.70 -4.93 -0.55
C TRP A 237 18.58 -5.15 0.95
N ASP A 238 19.01 -4.15 1.72
CA ASP A 238 18.70 -4.10 3.14
C ASP A 238 17.18 -3.99 3.32
N ASP A 239 16.61 -4.76 4.25
CA ASP A 239 15.19 -4.76 4.56
C ASP A 239 14.65 -3.38 5.02
N ALA A 240 15.52 -2.54 5.59
CA ALA A 240 15.21 -1.16 5.96
C ALA A 240 15.10 -0.23 4.73
N LEU A 241 15.52 -0.70 3.56
CA LEU A 241 15.49 0.02 2.29
C LEU A 241 14.46 -0.55 1.32
N SER A 242 14.45 -1.87 1.09
CA SER A 242 13.51 -2.50 0.16
C SER A 242 13.14 -3.91 0.58
N SER A 243 11.91 -4.31 0.29
CA SER A 243 11.47 -5.70 0.28
C SER A 243 10.86 -6.04 -1.06
N ASP A 244 11.57 -6.91 -1.77
CA ASP A 244 11.20 -7.37 -3.10
C ASP A 244 10.86 -8.85 -2.99
N VAL A 245 9.60 -9.20 -3.22
CA VAL A 245 9.13 -10.58 -3.06
C VAL A 245 8.44 -11.07 -4.32
N VAL A 246 8.49 -12.39 -4.53
CA VAL A 246 7.74 -13.06 -5.59
C VAL A 246 6.80 -14.09 -4.99
N PHE A 247 5.70 -14.32 -5.68
CA PHE A 247 4.73 -15.36 -5.39
C PHE A 247 4.86 -16.47 -6.45
N PRO A 248 5.43 -17.64 -6.09
CA PRO A 248 5.53 -18.77 -6.99
C PRO A 248 4.22 -19.57 -7.04
N ASP A 249 3.96 -20.21 -8.17
CA ASP A 249 2.96 -21.27 -8.28
C ASP A 249 3.41 -22.56 -7.56
N LYS A 250 2.58 -23.60 -7.62
CA LYS A 250 2.88 -24.91 -6.99
C LYS A 250 4.13 -25.60 -7.53
N ASN A 251 4.61 -25.20 -8.71
CA ASN A 251 5.82 -25.74 -9.35
C ASN A 251 7.05 -24.86 -9.09
N GLY A 252 6.92 -23.81 -8.27
CA GLY A 252 8.01 -22.88 -7.98
C GLY A 252 8.15 -21.74 -9.01
N VAL A 253 7.30 -21.68 -10.05
CA VAL A 253 7.42 -20.64 -11.09
C VAL A 253 6.74 -19.35 -10.60
N PRO A 254 7.46 -18.20 -10.55
CA PRO A 254 6.88 -16.89 -10.23
C PRO A 254 5.66 -16.55 -11.11
N ILE A 255 4.54 -16.26 -10.45
CA ILE A 255 3.30 -15.78 -11.09
C ILE A 255 2.88 -14.39 -10.60
N GLY A 256 3.57 -13.85 -9.60
CA GLY A 256 3.45 -12.46 -9.23
C GLY A 256 4.64 -11.92 -8.44
N HIS A 257 4.73 -10.61 -8.35
CA HIS A 257 5.80 -9.87 -7.70
C HIS A 257 5.27 -8.57 -7.11
N ILE A 258 5.92 -8.07 -6.06
CA ILE A 258 5.77 -6.70 -5.53
C ILE A 258 7.11 -6.24 -4.95
N SER A 259 7.40 -4.95 -5.06
CA SER A 259 8.53 -4.30 -4.36
C SER A 259 8.06 -3.14 -3.50
N VAL A 260 8.45 -3.16 -2.23
CA VAL A 260 8.14 -2.12 -1.26
C VAL A 260 9.43 -1.44 -0.87
N THR A 261 9.67 -0.25 -1.39
CA THR A 261 10.96 0.45 -1.27
C THR A 261 10.78 1.78 -0.55
N ARG A 262 11.67 2.09 0.38
CA ARG A 262 11.67 3.36 1.09
C ARG A 262 11.99 4.50 0.12
N ALA A 263 11.04 5.42 -0.02
CA ALA A 263 11.14 6.58 -0.90
C ALA A 263 11.77 7.77 -0.15
N TYR A 264 11.28 8.03 1.06
CA TYR A 264 11.73 9.08 1.96
C TYR A 264 11.86 8.53 3.37
N GLU A 265 12.34 9.36 4.31
CA GLU A 265 12.56 8.96 5.70
C GLU A 265 11.35 8.23 6.31
N ARG A 266 10.13 8.72 6.08
CA ARG A 266 8.91 8.12 6.64
C ARG A 266 7.95 7.57 5.60
N THR A 267 8.36 7.48 4.33
CA THR A 267 7.45 7.03 3.27
C THR A 267 8.03 5.88 2.49
N TRP A 268 7.20 4.84 2.35
CA TRP A 268 7.46 3.71 1.50
C TRP A 268 6.69 3.83 0.20
N MET A 269 7.23 3.28 -0.86
CA MET A 269 6.56 3.15 -2.13
C MET A 269 6.35 1.66 -2.39
N ALA A 270 5.10 1.22 -2.37
CA ALA A 270 4.78 -0.07 -2.93
C ALA A 270 4.55 0.13 -4.42
N HIS A 271 5.51 -0.36 -5.19
CA HIS A 271 5.48 -0.33 -6.64
C HIS A 271 5.66 -1.76 -7.15
N GLN A 272 5.25 -2.02 -8.39
CA GLN A 272 5.57 -3.28 -9.07
C GLN A 272 4.69 -4.48 -8.74
N LEU A 273 3.36 -4.32 -8.75
CA LEU A 273 2.48 -5.49 -8.82
C LEU A 273 2.43 -6.06 -10.24
N ALA A 274 3.34 -6.98 -10.54
CA ALA A 274 3.25 -7.83 -11.73
C ALA A 274 2.47 -9.10 -11.35
N THR A 275 1.43 -9.46 -12.12
CA THR A 275 0.71 -10.73 -11.92
C THR A 275 0.26 -11.35 -13.23
N LEU A 276 0.32 -12.67 -13.34
CA LEU A 276 -0.27 -13.41 -14.45
C LEU A 276 -1.74 -13.73 -14.11
N ALA A 277 -2.65 -12.88 -14.60
CA ALA A 277 -4.05 -12.79 -14.19
C ALA A 277 -4.93 -14.04 -14.48
N THR A 278 -4.43 -15.05 -15.19
CA THR A 278 -5.22 -16.17 -15.71
C THR A 278 -5.18 -17.45 -14.87
N ARG A 279 -4.56 -17.42 -13.68
CA ARG A 279 -4.35 -18.63 -12.87
C ARG A 279 -5.32 -18.75 -11.70
N ARG A 280 -5.68 -19.98 -11.32
CA ARG A 280 -6.58 -20.31 -10.17
C ARG A 280 -6.04 -19.72 -8.86
N GLU A 281 -4.72 -19.62 -8.76
CA GLU A 281 -3.97 -19.08 -7.63
C GLU A 281 -3.89 -17.53 -7.63
N GLY A 282 -4.39 -16.86 -8.67
CA GLY A 282 -4.25 -15.41 -8.86
C GLY A 282 -4.85 -14.59 -7.71
N ILE A 283 -5.96 -15.03 -7.12
CA ILE A 283 -6.57 -14.36 -5.96
C ILE A 283 -5.68 -14.43 -4.72
N GLU A 284 -5.05 -15.60 -4.47
CA GLU A 284 -4.15 -15.77 -3.33
C GLU A 284 -2.87 -14.97 -3.52
N CYS A 285 -2.33 -15.00 -4.74
CA CYS A 285 -1.19 -14.20 -5.16
C CYS A 285 -1.44 -12.70 -4.89
N LEU A 286 -2.55 -12.15 -5.41
CA LEU A 286 -2.91 -10.76 -5.20
C LEU A 286 -3.10 -10.43 -3.71
N ARG A 287 -3.85 -11.26 -2.97
CA ARG A 287 -4.05 -11.07 -1.53
C ARG A 287 -2.72 -10.98 -0.79
N ASP A 288 -1.82 -11.93 -1.03
CA ASP A 288 -0.57 -12.02 -0.27
C ASP A 288 0.39 -10.89 -0.66
N LEU A 289 0.49 -10.53 -1.94
CA LEU A 289 1.33 -9.43 -2.41
C LEU A 289 0.83 -8.06 -1.91
N TYR A 290 -0.47 -7.76 -2.02
CA TYR A 290 -1.02 -6.50 -1.51
C TYR A 290 -0.92 -6.41 0.00
N SER A 291 -1.23 -7.50 0.72
CA SER A 291 -1.11 -7.52 2.18
C SER A 291 0.37 -7.39 2.59
N HIS A 292 1.29 -8.06 1.90
CA HIS A 292 2.72 -7.86 2.13
C HIS A 292 3.11 -6.39 1.96
N GLY A 293 2.67 -5.78 0.86
CA GLY A 293 2.84 -4.37 0.55
C GLY A 293 2.41 -3.45 1.69
N ALA A 294 1.20 -3.64 2.20
CA ALA A 294 0.61 -2.80 3.24
C ALA A 294 1.30 -2.97 4.61
N ASN A 295 1.69 -4.20 4.96
CA ASN A 295 2.28 -4.47 6.27
C ASN A 295 3.77 -4.10 6.32
N TRP A 296 4.55 -4.33 5.25
CA TRP A 296 6.00 -4.19 5.30
C TRP A 296 6.46 -2.79 5.73
N ALA A 297 5.82 -1.75 5.20
CA ALA A 297 6.11 -0.35 5.54
C ALA A 297 5.93 -0.09 7.06
N GLN A 298 4.82 -0.55 7.62
CA GLN A 298 4.46 -0.35 9.04
C GLN A 298 5.39 -1.10 10.01
N LEU A 299 5.94 -2.23 9.60
CA LEU A 299 6.83 -3.02 10.44
C LEU A 299 8.19 -2.37 10.59
N ASN A 300 8.68 -1.72 9.54
CA ASN A 300 9.96 -1.04 9.54
C ASN A 300 9.86 0.42 10.02
N CYS A 301 8.69 1.05 9.85
CA CYS A 301 8.42 2.39 10.32
C CYS A 301 6.94 2.48 10.76
N PRO A 302 6.64 2.45 12.07
CA PRO A 302 5.27 2.41 12.59
C PRO A 302 4.36 3.55 12.14
N ASP A 303 4.95 4.72 11.92
CA ASP A 303 4.28 5.93 11.47
C ASP A 303 4.58 6.21 9.99
N ALA A 304 4.81 5.14 9.21
CA ALA A 304 5.06 5.21 7.79
C ALA A 304 3.83 5.70 7.03
N ASN A 305 4.09 6.59 6.09
CA ASN A 305 3.24 6.73 4.93
C ASN A 305 3.61 5.67 3.89
N GLN A 306 2.67 5.37 3.02
CA GLN A 306 2.93 4.56 1.84
C GLN A 306 2.28 5.19 0.64
N MET A 307 2.92 5.07 -0.52
CA MET A 307 2.36 5.47 -1.79
C MET A 307 2.42 4.35 -2.82
N SER A 308 1.44 4.32 -3.72
CA SER A 308 1.41 3.40 -4.86
C SER A 308 0.84 4.10 -6.07
N TYR A 309 1.54 3.94 -7.20
CA TYR A 309 1.01 4.33 -8.50
C TYR A 309 0.24 3.17 -9.12
N PHE A 310 -0.83 3.50 -9.83
CA PHE A 310 -1.67 2.53 -10.53
C PHE A 310 -2.15 3.09 -11.86
N ASN A 311 -2.39 2.22 -12.83
CA ASN A 311 -3.04 2.62 -14.08
C ASN A 311 -4.57 2.71 -13.86
N PRO A 312 -5.17 3.91 -13.92
CA PRO A 312 -6.60 4.10 -13.71
C PRO A 312 -7.45 3.58 -14.88
N GLN A 313 -6.86 3.33 -16.04
CA GLN A 313 -7.54 2.70 -17.18
C GLN A 313 -7.83 1.22 -16.93
N LEU A 314 -7.15 0.59 -15.96
CA LEU A 314 -7.45 -0.77 -15.52
C LEU A 314 -8.62 -0.74 -14.52
N PRO A 315 -9.85 -1.12 -14.90
CA PRO A 315 -11.03 -0.88 -14.07
C PRO A 315 -11.02 -1.63 -12.74
N TRP A 316 -10.16 -2.63 -12.59
CA TRP A 316 -10.02 -3.37 -11.34
C TRP A 316 -9.13 -2.63 -10.33
N HIS A 317 -8.06 -1.94 -10.76
CA HIS A 317 -7.24 -1.11 -9.88
C HIS A 317 -8.05 0.04 -9.34
N LEU A 318 -8.71 0.76 -10.25
CA LEU A 318 -9.54 1.91 -9.91
C LEU A 318 -10.63 1.50 -8.92
N ARG A 319 -11.45 0.48 -9.27
CA ARG A 319 -12.47 -0.03 -8.35
C ARG A 319 -11.88 -0.51 -7.02
N HIS A 320 -10.72 -1.15 -7.01
CA HIS A 320 -10.11 -1.65 -5.78
C HIS A 320 -9.73 -0.51 -4.81
N PHE A 321 -9.02 0.51 -5.29
CA PHE A 321 -8.60 1.64 -4.47
C PHE A 321 -9.77 2.58 -4.15
N GLU A 322 -10.68 2.85 -5.08
CA GLU A 322 -11.89 3.65 -4.82
C GLU A 322 -12.76 2.99 -3.74
N THR A 323 -13.04 1.69 -3.87
CA THR A 323 -13.82 0.96 -2.85
C THR A 323 -13.15 1.03 -1.48
N PHE A 324 -11.81 0.99 -1.44
CA PHE A 324 -11.09 1.14 -0.18
C PHE A 324 -11.20 2.56 0.40
N VAL A 325 -11.01 3.62 -0.40
CA VAL A 325 -11.14 5.01 0.07
C VAL A 325 -12.57 5.28 0.55
N GLU A 326 -13.57 4.73 -0.12
CA GLU A 326 -14.98 4.80 0.30
C GLU A 326 -15.31 3.94 1.53
N TRP A 327 -14.43 3.00 1.88
CA TRP A 327 -14.58 2.15 3.05
C TRP A 327 -14.02 2.79 4.33
N LEU A 328 -13.13 3.79 4.21
CA LEU A 328 -12.57 4.48 5.35
C LEU A 328 -13.62 5.33 6.08
N ASP A 329 -13.67 5.20 7.41
CA ASP A 329 -14.45 6.10 8.26
C ASP A 329 -13.86 7.53 8.28
N ARG A 330 -12.56 7.64 7.99
CA ARG A 330 -11.76 8.86 8.07
C ARG A 330 -11.01 9.09 6.76
N PRO A 331 -11.53 9.97 5.87
CA PRO A 331 -10.96 10.15 4.53
C PRO A 331 -9.55 10.72 4.54
N GLU A 332 -9.09 11.32 5.64
CA GLU A 332 -7.70 11.79 5.81
C GLU A 332 -6.68 10.65 5.95
N GLN A 333 -7.13 9.40 6.08
CA GLN A 333 -6.25 8.23 6.23
C GLN A 333 -5.67 7.73 4.91
N ALA A 334 -6.36 7.98 3.79
CA ALA A 334 -5.85 7.69 2.47
C ALA A 334 -6.45 8.63 1.43
N VAL A 335 -5.62 9.06 0.48
CA VAL A 335 -6.05 9.93 -0.61
C VAL A 335 -5.64 9.35 -1.95
N MET A 336 -6.54 9.47 -2.93
CA MET A 336 -6.27 9.18 -4.33
C MET A 336 -6.22 10.48 -5.12
N PHE A 337 -5.26 10.60 -6.02
CA PHE A 337 -5.16 11.68 -6.98
C PHE A 337 -4.56 11.18 -8.30
N HIS A 338 -4.61 12.02 -9.33
CA HIS A 338 -4.12 11.69 -10.66
C HIS A 338 -2.97 12.60 -11.08
N ARG A 339 -2.12 12.10 -11.96
CA ARG A 339 -1.06 12.85 -12.62
C ARG A 339 -1.01 12.49 -14.09
N ASP A 340 -0.89 13.47 -14.97
CA ASP A 340 -0.62 13.21 -16.38
C ASP A 340 0.90 12.99 -16.54
N ARG A 341 1.27 11.87 -17.17
CA ARG A 341 2.64 11.45 -17.47
C ARG A 341 2.99 11.85 -18.90
N PHE A 342 4.19 12.40 -19.06
CA PHE A 342 4.72 12.82 -20.35
C PHE A 342 6.03 12.11 -20.64
N GLU A 343 6.24 11.78 -21.92
CA GLU A 343 7.44 11.13 -22.43
C GLU A 343 8.09 11.96 -23.54
N PRO A 344 9.40 11.83 -23.76
CA PRO A 344 10.06 12.36 -24.95
C PRO A 344 9.38 11.88 -26.23
N ILE A 345 9.23 12.81 -27.19
CA ILE A 345 8.82 12.45 -28.55
C ILE A 345 9.99 11.66 -29.18
N PRO A 346 9.77 10.42 -29.68
CA PRO A 346 10.80 9.64 -30.35
C PRO A 346 11.43 10.40 -31.52
N GLU A 347 12.73 10.20 -31.79
CA GLU A 347 13.44 10.89 -32.88
C GLU A 347 12.75 10.68 -34.24
N SER A 348 12.22 9.47 -34.46
CA SER A 348 11.45 9.10 -35.66
C SER A 348 10.16 9.91 -35.84
N GLU A 349 9.60 10.47 -34.76
CA GLU A 349 8.41 11.34 -34.79
C GLU A 349 8.77 12.83 -34.86
N LYS A 350 10.06 13.20 -34.70
CA LYS A 350 10.51 14.59 -34.78
C LYS A 350 10.65 15.07 -36.22
N GLU A 351 11.12 14.21 -37.13
CA GLU A 351 11.36 14.54 -38.54
C GLU A 351 10.07 14.93 -39.31
N THR A 352 8.91 14.44 -38.88
CA THR A 352 7.61 14.80 -39.47
C THR A 352 7.01 16.10 -38.92
N ASN A 353 7.53 16.63 -37.81
CA ASN A 353 7.03 17.83 -37.14
C ASN A 353 7.91 19.07 -37.33
N ASP A 354 8.92 19.01 -38.21
CA ASP A 354 9.92 20.06 -38.44
C ASP A 354 9.37 21.36 -39.07
N ALA A 355 8.04 21.49 -39.19
CA ALA A 355 7.35 22.72 -39.57
C ALA A 355 7.21 23.73 -38.42
N SER A 356 7.56 23.37 -37.17
CA SER A 356 7.60 24.31 -36.04
C SER A 356 9.02 24.49 -35.48
N ALA A 357 9.94 25.00 -36.31
CA ALA A 357 11.13 25.64 -35.80
C ALA A 357 10.67 26.83 -34.92
N LEU A 358 10.62 26.60 -33.60
CA LEU A 358 10.41 27.66 -32.61
C LEU A 358 11.34 28.84 -32.95
N PRO A 359 10.85 30.09 -32.97
CA PRO A 359 11.71 31.25 -33.15
C PRO A 359 12.90 31.14 -32.20
N ALA A 360 14.11 31.40 -32.73
CA ALA A 360 15.37 31.23 -32.01
C ALA A 360 15.22 31.64 -30.53
N ALA A 361 15.59 30.74 -29.62
CA ALA A 361 15.42 30.83 -28.17
C ALA A 361 15.96 32.12 -27.51
N SER A 362 16.66 32.98 -28.26
CA SER A 362 17.24 34.23 -27.79
C SER A 362 16.27 35.40 -27.71
N ALA A 363 15.15 35.43 -28.45
CA ALA A 363 14.20 36.56 -28.42
C ALA A 363 13.12 36.39 -27.33
N LEU A 364 12.85 35.15 -26.91
CA LEU A 364 11.80 34.80 -25.95
C LEU A 364 12.31 34.72 -24.50
N SER A 365 13.63 34.77 -24.29
CA SER A 365 14.28 34.66 -22.98
C SER A 365 14.12 35.89 -22.08
N ALA A 366 13.66 37.03 -22.61
CA ALA A 366 13.59 38.27 -21.83
C ALA A 366 12.51 38.24 -20.73
N PHE A 367 11.45 37.43 -20.90
CA PHE A 367 10.28 37.43 -20.02
C PHE A 367 10.13 36.13 -19.21
N VAL A 368 10.78 35.05 -19.62
CA VAL A 368 10.74 33.76 -18.92
C VAL A 368 12.09 33.47 -18.29
N GLU A 369 12.11 33.31 -16.97
CA GLU A 369 13.28 32.92 -16.20
C GLU A 369 13.02 31.57 -15.53
N VAL A 370 13.86 30.57 -15.81
CA VAL A 370 13.89 29.32 -15.07
C VAL A 370 15.23 29.19 -14.39
N ARG A 371 15.22 28.91 -13.09
CA ARG A 371 16.45 28.72 -12.32
C ARG A 371 16.21 27.84 -11.09
N ARG A 372 17.30 27.46 -10.43
CA ARG A 372 17.23 26.81 -9.12
C ARG A 372 16.58 27.73 -8.08
N MET A 373 15.78 27.13 -7.21
CA MET A 373 15.12 27.79 -6.10
C MET A 373 16.14 28.44 -5.15
N ARG A 374 15.87 29.68 -4.74
CA ARG A 374 16.60 30.39 -3.69
C ARG A 374 15.86 30.27 -2.35
N ALA A 375 16.56 30.47 -1.23
CA ALA A 375 15.98 30.31 0.11
C ALA A 375 14.70 31.15 0.35
N GLY A 376 14.61 32.36 -0.22
CA GLY A 376 13.43 33.23 -0.08
C GLY A 376 12.19 32.78 -0.87
N GLU A 377 12.30 31.74 -1.71
CA GLU A 377 11.25 31.32 -2.65
C GLU A 377 10.53 30.05 -2.18
N GLU A 378 11.08 29.37 -1.18
CA GLU A 378 10.56 28.08 -0.69
C GLU A 378 9.08 28.16 -0.29
N LEU A 379 8.66 29.23 0.37
CA LEU A 379 7.26 29.39 0.79
C LEU A 379 6.31 29.56 -0.42
N ALA A 380 6.76 30.19 -1.51
CA ALA A 380 5.95 30.30 -2.72
C ALA A 380 5.82 28.94 -3.42
N VAL A 381 6.93 28.18 -3.47
CA VAL A 381 6.96 26.82 -4.01
C VAL A 381 6.04 25.88 -3.23
N LEU A 382 6.11 25.89 -1.90
CA LEU A 382 5.23 25.06 -1.05
C LEU A 382 3.76 25.38 -1.25
N ARG A 383 3.38 26.66 -1.31
CA ARG A 383 1.98 27.05 -1.58
C ARG A 383 1.50 26.58 -2.94
N CYS A 384 2.35 26.66 -3.97
CA CYS A 384 2.03 26.15 -5.30
C CYS A 384 1.78 24.63 -5.26
N ILE A 385 2.63 23.88 -4.55
CA ILE A 385 2.48 22.43 -4.35
C ILE A 385 1.19 22.09 -3.60
N GLU A 386 0.91 22.77 -2.47
CA GLU A 386 -0.26 22.52 -1.62
C GLU A 386 -1.59 22.81 -2.32
N ARG A 387 -1.59 23.67 -3.34
CA ARG A 387 -2.77 23.91 -4.20
C ARG A 387 -3.02 22.75 -5.17
N SER A 388 -1.96 22.10 -5.65
CA SER A 388 -2.05 21.01 -6.63
C SER A 388 -2.15 19.61 -6.01
N LEU A 389 -1.75 19.45 -4.74
CA LEU A 389 -1.71 18.14 -4.06
C LEU A 389 -2.54 18.14 -2.77
N PRO A 390 -3.26 17.04 -2.50
CA PRO A 390 -3.85 16.83 -1.18
C PRO A 390 -2.78 16.81 -0.07
N ALA A 391 -3.12 17.27 1.13
CA ALA A 391 -2.17 17.38 2.26
C ALA A 391 -1.45 16.06 2.58
N LEU A 392 -2.16 14.92 2.54
CA LEU A 392 -1.54 13.61 2.77
C LEU A 392 -0.53 13.24 1.66
N ALA A 393 -0.74 13.69 0.42
CA ALA A 393 0.23 13.50 -0.65
C ALA A 393 1.47 14.38 -0.45
N VAL A 394 1.30 15.63 0.00
CA VAL A 394 2.41 16.52 0.36
C VAL A 394 3.29 15.89 1.44
N ASP A 395 2.68 15.34 2.50
CA ASP A 395 3.40 14.61 3.56
C ASP A 395 4.03 13.30 3.04
N GLY A 396 3.29 12.55 2.21
CA GLY A 396 3.79 11.34 1.56
C GLY A 396 5.05 11.59 0.72
N TYR A 397 5.10 12.69 -0.04
CA TYR A 397 6.28 13.09 -0.82
C TYR A 397 7.36 13.79 0.02
N ASP A 398 7.20 13.96 1.33
CA ASP A 398 8.14 14.75 2.16
C ASP A 398 8.39 16.17 1.61
N LEU A 399 7.34 16.82 1.09
CA LEU A 399 7.37 18.17 0.51
C LEU A 399 7.11 19.20 1.62
N LYS A 400 8.12 19.41 2.47
CA LYS A 400 8.04 20.27 3.66
C LYS A 400 9.17 21.32 3.69
N PRO A 401 9.07 22.36 4.53
CA PRO A 401 10.15 23.34 4.69
C PRO A 401 11.50 22.68 4.98
N GLY A 402 12.55 23.14 4.31
CA GLY A 402 13.92 22.61 4.38
C GLY A 402 14.15 21.30 3.60
N LYS A 403 13.16 20.80 2.85
CA LYS A 403 13.26 19.51 2.12
C LYS A 403 13.03 19.62 0.61
N LEU A 404 12.88 20.82 0.06
CA LEU A 404 12.68 21.01 -1.37
C LEU A 404 13.97 20.99 -2.20
N ASP A 405 15.12 21.15 -1.55
CA ASP A 405 16.43 21.12 -2.20
C ASP A 405 17.47 20.50 -1.27
N GLY A 406 18.16 19.45 -1.75
CA GLY A 406 19.20 18.76 -0.99
C GLY A 406 19.03 17.25 -0.92
N GLU A 407 19.76 16.62 0.00
CA GLU A 407 19.70 15.18 0.24
C GLU A 407 18.46 14.84 1.07
N LEU A 408 17.64 13.91 0.57
CA LEU A 408 16.41 13.49 1.24
C LEU A 408 16.64 12.26 2.12
N PHE A 409 17.41 11.32 1.60
CA PHE A 409 17.62 10.01 2.21
C PHE A 409 18.94 9.44 1.71
N GLN A 410 19.72 8.90 2.63
CA GLN A 410 20.87 8.04 2.33
C GLN A 410 20.80 6.84 3.27
N ASP A 411 20.85 5.63 2.72
CA ASP A 411 20.94 4.44 3.56
C ASP A 411 22.32 4.36 4.23
N PRO A 412 22.45 3.69 5.40
CA PRO A 412 23.73 3.62 6.12
C PRO A 412 24.87 3.02 5.30
N ALA A 413 24.57 2.11 4.36
CA ALA A 413 25.56 1.47 3.51
C ALA A 413 25.90 2.29 2.25
N GLY A 414 25.20 3.41 2.00
CA GLY A 414 25.43 4.30 0.86
C GLY A 414 25.03 3.71 -0.49
N HIS A 415 24.30 2.59 -0.51
CA HIS A 415 23.79 1.96 -1.73
C HIS A 415 22.64 2.76 -2.35
N ALA A 416 21.92 3.53 -1.54
CA ALA A 416 20.72 4.25 -1.87
C ALA A 416 20.85 5.71 -1.46
N LYS A 417 20.95 6.58 -2.46
CA LYS A 417 20.90 8.02 -2.27
C LYS A 417 19.68 8.60 -2.98
N ARG A 418 18.95 9.45 -2.26
CA ARG A 418 17.87 10.29 -2.78
C ARG A 418 18.24 11.74 -2.62
N ARG A 419 18.06 12.49 -3.69
CA ARG A 419 18.29 13.92 -3.73
C ARG A 419 17.10 14.60 -4.39
N ARG A 420 16.81 15.82 -3.96
CA ARG A 420 15.85 16.71 -4.59
C ARG A 420 16.53 17.98 -5.05
N GLU A 421 16.02 18.54 -6.12
CA GLU A 421 16.33 19.90 -6.55
C GLU A 421 15.03 20.57 -6.99
N ALA A 422 14.77 21.77 -6.48
CA ALA A 422 13.63 22.58 -6.89
C ALA A 422 14.08 23.63 -7.90
N LEU A 423 13.37 23.69 -9.02
CA LEU A 423 13.44 24.79 -9.98
C LEU A 423 12.22 25.68 -9.82
N VAL A 424 12.41 26.97 -10.05
CA VAL A 424 11.36 27.99 -10.03
C VAL A 424 11.21 28.60 -11.41
N LEU A 425 9.97 28.87 -11.80
CA LEU A 425 9.59 29.49 -13.05
C LEU A 425 9.03 30.89 -12.76
N PHE A 426 9.63 31.88 -13.40
CA PHE A 426 9.13 33.25 -13.44
C PHE A 426 8.71 33.62 -14.86
N GLU A 427 7.59 34.32 -14.97
CA GLU A 427 7.11 34.95 -16.21
C GLU A 427 6.77 36.40 -15.90
N ASP A 428 7.34 37.34 -16.68
CA ASP A 428 7.23 38.79 -16.44
C ASP A 428 7.63 39.20 -15.01
N GLY A 429 8.65 38.54 -14.46
CA GLY A 429 9.16 38.76 -13.10
C GLY A 429 8.25 38.23 -11.98
N LYS A 430 7.17 37.51 -12.30
CA LYS A 430 6.27 36.90 -11.32
C LYS A 430 6.50 35.40 -11.23
N PHE A 431 6.48 34.85 -10.03
CA PHE A 431 6.50 33.39 -9.83
C PHE A 431 5.20 32.80 -10.39
N VAL A 432 5.32 31.80 -11.27
CA VAL A 432 4.17 31.17 -11.94
C VAL A 432 4.22 29.64 -11.92
N GLY A 433 5.29 29.05 -11.39
CA GLY A 433 5.38 27.59 -11.25
C GLY A 433 6.71 27.10 -10.73
N THR A 434 6.82 25.79 -10.58
CA THR A 434 7.99 25.11 -10.02
C THR A 434 8.08 23.68 -10.54
N ALA A 435 9.31 23.18 -10.64
CA ALA A 435 9.58 21.77 -10.88
C ALA A 435 10.31 21.18 -9.67
N ILE A 436 9.82 20.07 -9.15
CA ILE A 436 10.51 19.26 -8.15
C ILE A 436 11.17 18.08 -8.85
N CYS A 437 12.48 18.15 -9.01
CA CYS A 437 13.31 17.14 -9.64
C CYS A 437 13.85 16.20 -8.58
N GLU A 438 13.44 14.94 -8.61
CA GLU A 438 13.95 13.90 -7.72
C GLU A 438 14.97 13.02 -8.42
N PHE A 439 16.05 12.70 -7.70
CA PHE A 439 17.13 11.86 -8.18
C PHE A 439 17.30 10.66 -7.26
N GLY A 440 17.52 9.50 -7.86
CA GLY A 440 17.55 8.23 -7.19
C GLY A 440 18.49 7.24 -7.86
N ASN A 441 18.95 6.25 -7.09
CA ASN A 441 19.68 5.12 -7.66
C ASN A 441 18.74 4.31 -8.60
N PRO A 442 19.05 4.22 -9.92
CA PRO A 442 18.25 3.45 -10.87
C PRO A 442 18.17 1.96 -10.54
N ALA A 443 19.13 1.41 -9.78
CA ALA A 443 19.13 0.01 -9.37
C ALA A 443 18.01 -0.33 -8.36
N LEU A 444 17.51 0.67 -7.61
CA LEU A 444 16.51 0.48 -6.55
C LEU A 444 15.07 0.53 -7.02
N SER A 445 14.84 0.89 -8.29
CA SER A 445 13.48 1.05 -8.81
C SER A 445 13.42 0.51 -10.22
N LEU A 446 12.47 -0.41 -10.48
CA LEU A 446 12.19 -0.85 -11.83
C LEU A 446 11.86 0.29 -12.78
N PHE A 447 11.31 1.38 -12.25
CA PHE A 447 10.61 2.41 -13.02
C PHE A 447 11.39 3.66 -13.32
N ASN A 448 12.61 3.79 -12.80
CA ASN A 448 13.16 5.12 -12.61
C ASN A 448 12.16 6.05 -11.88
N ILE A 449 11.20 5.53 -11.08
CA ILE A 449 10.12 6.36 -10.50
C ILE A 449 10.64 7.33 -9.45
N PHE A 450 11.86 7.11 -9.00
CA PHE A 450 12.59 8.03 -8.14
C PHE A 450 13.47 9.02 -8.93
N ASN A 451 13.40 8.98 -10.26
CA ASN A 451 13.99 9.90 -11.22
C ASN A 451 12.85 10.54 -12.03
N PHE A 452 12.11 11.43 -11.37
CA PHE A 452 10.95 12.09 -11.94
C PHE A 452 10.94 13.58 -11.60
N ALA A 453 10.43 14.37 -12.53
CA ALA A 453 10.20 15.80 -12.35
C ALA A 453 8.70 16.07 -12.22
N GLN A 454 8.29 16.54 -11.05
CA GLN A 454 6.92 16.98 -10.81
C GLN A 454 6.80 18.46 -11.15
N LEU A 455 5.97 18.79 -12.13
CA LEU A 455 5.65 20.18 -12.47
C LEU A 455 4.41 20.63 -11.70
N PHE A 456 4.46 21.86 -11.19
CA PHE A 456 3.36 22.53 -10.50
C PHE A 456 3.26 23.96 -11.06
N PHE A 457 2.04 24.41 -11.33
CA PHE A 457 1.80 25.71 -11.94
C PHE A 457 0.79 26.51 -11.12
N GLU A 458 0.99 27.83 -11.05
CA GLU A 458 -0.01 28.71 -10.46
C GLU A 458 -1.25 28.76 -11.36
N ALA A 459 -2.44 28.59 -10.76
CA ALA A 459 -3.71 28.68 -11.47
C ALA A 459 -4.25 30.12 -11.56
N ASP A 460 -3.81 31.00 -10.66
CA ASP A 460 -4.31 32.38 -10.56
C ASP A 460 -3.81 33.23 -11.74
N GLY A 461 -4.68 34.09 -12.29
CA GLY A 461 -4.30 35.07 -13.32
C GLY A 461 -4.08 34.51 -14.73
N GLY A 462 -4.62 33.33 -15.05
CA GLY A 462 -4.53 32.70 -16.38
C GLY A 462 -3.46 31.61 -16.50
N GLY A 463 -2.66 31.44 -15.44
CA GLY A 463 -1.55 30.51 -15.35
C GLY A 463 -0.39 30.84 -16.30
N PRO A 464 0.74 30.12 -16.18
CA PRO A 464 1.89 30.33 -17.05
C PRO A 464 1.54 30.04 -18.52
N SER A 465 2.16 30.80 -19.43
CA SER A 465 2.06 30.52 -20.86
C SER A 465 2.59 29.12 -21.20
N ALA A 466 2.11 28.52 -22.29
CA ALA A 466 2.60 27.21 -22.75
C ALA A 466 4.13 27.21 -22.96
N MET A 467 4.66 28.34 -23.44
CA MET A 467 6.10 28.56 -23.58
C MET A 467 6.84 28.53 -22.24
N ALA A 468 6.34 29.22 -21.22
CA ALA A 468 6.94 29.22 -19.88
C ALA A 468 6.92 27.81 -19.26
N GLN A 469 5.81 27.08 -19.43
CA GLN A 469 5.71 25.69 -19.00
C GLN A 469 6.73 24.79 -19.74
N ALA A 470 6.90 24.98 -21.05
CA ALA A 470 7.86 24.24 -21.85
C ALA A 470 9.31 24.52 -21.45
N ALA A 471 9.63 25.78 -21.14
CA ALA A 471 10.95 26.17 -20.64
C ALA A 471 11.27 25.48 -19.31
N LEU A 472 10.31 25.41 -18.38
CA LEU A 472 10.47 24.71 -17.12
C LEU A 472 10.71 23.20 -17.33
N ALA A 473 9.94 22.56 -18.21
CA ALA A 473 10.12 21.13 -18.51
C ALA A 473 11.49 20.84 -19.15
N LYS A 474 11.97 21.68 -20.08
CA LYS A 474 13.31 21.55 -20.67
C LYS A 474 14.40 21.71 -19.59
N ALA A 475 14.27 22.73 -18.73
CA ALA A 475 15.21 22.97 -17.64
C ALA A 475 15.22 21.82 -16.62
N ALA A 476 14.05 21.23 -16.33
CA ALA A 476 13.93 20.10 -15.40
C ALA A 476 14.66 18.84 -15.88
N ARG A 477 14.91 18.68 -17.19
CA ARG A 477 15.66 17.55 -17.77
C ARG A 477 17.17 17.73 -17.64
N ALA A 478 17.68 18.97 -17.67
CA ALA A 478 19.12 19.24 -17.65
C ALA A 478 19.86 18.60 -16.46
N PRO A 479 19.37 18.68 -15.20
CA PRO A 479 20.01 18.03 -14.06
C PRO A 479 20.17 16.50 -14.19
N TYR A 480 19.28 15.83 -14.92
CA TYR A 480 19.35 14.37 -15.14
C TYR A 480 20.46 14.04 -16.15
N HIS A 481 20.52 14.78 -17.26
CA HIS A 481 21.60 14.64 -18.24
C HIS A 481 22.98 14.91 -17.65
N GLU A 482 23.12 15.96 -16.84
CA GLU A 482 24.37 16.30 -16.14
C GLU A 482 24.87 15.15 -15.24
N ARG A 483 23.94 14.37 -14.70
CA ARG A 483 24.23 13.22 -13.82
C ARG A 483 24.34 11.90 -14.59
N MET A 484 24.28 11.93 -15.92
CA MET A 484 24.21 10.74 -16.79
C MET A 484 23.07 9.80 -16.41
N LEU A 485 21.97 10.37 -15.92
CA LEU A 485 20.72 9.65 -15.72
C LEU A 485 19.93 9.70 -17.03
N GLY A 486 19.12 8.67 -17.28
CA GLY A 486 18.15 8.68 -18.38
C GLY A 486 17.14 9.82 -18.25
N GLU A 487 16.30 9.97 -19.27
CA GLU A 487 15.23 10.99 -19.26
C GLU A 487 14.34 10.81 -18.03
N PRO A 488 14.02 11.90 -17.30
CA PRO A 488 13.13 11.79 -16.17
C PRO A 488 11.70 11.54 -16.63
N ILE A 489 10.93 10.84 -15.79
CA ILE A 489 9.47 10.83 -15.94
C ILE A 489 8.97 12.23 -15.59
N ILE A 490 8.29 12.90 -16.53
CA ILE A 490 7.69 14.22 -16.27
C ILE A 490 6.22 14.03 -15.94
N VAL A 491 5.79 14.61 -14.81
CA VAL A 491 4.40 14.53 -14.36
C VAL A 491 3.84 15.90 -13.98
N ALA A 492 2.58 16.16 -14.35
CA ALA A 492 1.85 17.38 -13.96
C ALA A 492 0.46 17.00 -13.44
N ALA A 493 -0.26 17.95 -12.82
CA ALA A 493 -1.67 17.71 -12.54
C ALA A 493 -2.46 17.59 -13.85
N PRO A 494 -3.58 16.84 -13.86
CA PRO A 494 -4.35 16.58 -15.07
C PRO A 494 -4.70 17.83 -15.87
N GLY A 495 -4.25 17.90 -17.13
CA GLY A 495 -4.54 19.01 -18.04
C GLY A 495 -3.78 20.33 -17.78
N GLU A 496 -2.91 20.41 -16.77
CA GLU A 496 -2.21 21.67 -16.44
C GLU A 496 -1.01 21.95 -17.35
N PHE A 497 -0.36 20.90 -17.89
CA PHE A 497 0.83 21.03 -18.74
C PHE A 497 0.48 21.11 -20.22
N ARG A 498 0.21 22.33 -20.68
CA ARG A 498 -0.16 22.69 -22.05
C ARG A 498 1.06 22.84 -22.98
N GLY A 499 2.23 23.13 -22.41
CA GLY A 499 3.50 23.29 -23.14
C GLY A 499 4.26 22.00 -23.47
N ALA A 500 3.61 20.83 -23.40
CA ALA A 500 4.29 19.54 -23.57
C ALA A 500 4.94 19.39 -24.95
N SER A 501 4.20 19.65 -26.03
CA SER A 501 4.72 19.53 -27.40
C SER A 501 5.92 20.46 -27.65
N ASP A 502 5.84 21.71 -27.16
CA ASP A 502 6.92 22.69 -27.27
C ASP A 502 8.17 22.28 -26.46
N ALA A 503 7.99 21.43 -25.45
CA ALA A 503 9.06 20.81 -24.66
C ALA A 503 9.67 19.56 -25.33
N GLY A 504 9.17 19.15 -26.50
CA GLY A 504 9.54 17.90 -27.15
C GLY A 504 8.99 16.68 -26.41
N LEU A 505 7.85 16.84 -25.73
CA LEU A 505 7.18 15.81 -24.95
C LEU A 505 5.79 15.54 -25.51
N ARG A 506 5.31 14.31 -25.34
CA ARG A 506 3.92 13.92 -25.62
C ARG A 506 3.27 13.38 -24.35
N PHE A 507 1.96 13.60 -24.24
CA PHE A 507 1.16 12.92 -23.22
C PHE A 507 1.23 11.40 -23.47
N HIS A 508 1.59 10.64 -22.44
CA HIS A 508 1.64 9.18 -22.52
C HIS A 508 0.40 8.57 -21.87
N GLU A 509 0.17 8.86 -20.59
CA GLU A 509 -0.98 8.33 -19.86
C GLU A 509 -1.37 9.24 -18.70
N ARG A 510 -2.58 9.01 -18.17
CA ARG A 510 -2.96 9.51 -16.84
C ARG A 510 -2.69 8.42 -15.82
N MET A 511 -1.78 8.67 -14.89
CA MET A 511 -1.49 7.79 -13.77
C MET A 511 -2.40 8.12 -12.58
N GLY A 512 -2.79 7.10 -11.82
CA GLY A 512 -3.35 7.24 -10.49
C GLY A 512 -2.25 7.08 -9.44
N CYS A 513 -2.37 7.81 -8.34
CA CYS A 513 -1.55 7.64 -7.15
C CYS A 513 -2.47 7.56 -5.94
N ILE A 514 -2.23 6.60 -5.07
CA ILE A 514 -2.85 6.52 -3.75
C ILE A 514 -1.77 6.65 -2.69
N VAL A 515 -2.06 7.44 -1.66
CA VAL A 515 -1.20 7.63 -0.50
C VAL A 515 -1.99 7.28 0.75
N TRP A 516 -1.40 6.48 1.62
CA TRP A 516 -1.92 6.10 2.91
C TRP A 516 -1.02 6.64 4.01
N ASN A 517 -1.61 7.03 5.14
CA ASN A 517 -0.86 7.12 6.39
C ASN A 517 -0.84 5.76 7.11
N ALA A 518 -0.14 5.69 8.25
CA ALA A 518 0.01 4.46 9.01
C ALA A 518 -1.33 3.86 9.46
N GLU A 519 -2.34 4.65 9.83
CA GLU A 519 -3.67 4.14 10.18
C GLU A 519 -4.40 3.64 8.93
N GLY A 520 -4.38 4.40 7.83
CA GLY A 520 -4.96 4.00 6.55
C GLY A 520 -4.41 2.67 6.04
N LEU A 521 -3.13 2.39 6.26
CA LEU A 521 -2.53 1.09 5.92
C LEU A 521 -3.05 -0.07 6.78
N ARG A 522 -3.33 0.14 8.08
CA ARG A 522 -3.92 -0.89 8.97
C ARG A 522 -5.33 -1.22 8.52
N GLN A 523 -6.06 -0.18 8.17
CA GLN A 523 -7.38 -0.29 7.58
C GLN A 523 -7.26 -1.03 6.24
N TYR A 524 -6.33 -0.68 5.37
CA TYR A 524 -6.16 -1.34 4.07
C TYR A 524 -5.88 -2.85 4.19
N ASP A 525 -5.02 -3.29 5.12
CA ASP A 525 -4.83 -4.72 5.40
C ASP A 525 -6.13 -5.42 5.80
N SER A 526 -6.95 -4.76 6.62
CA SER A 526 -8.25 -5.26 7.05
C SER A 526 -9.23 -5.36 5.87
N PHE A 527 -9.27 -4.34 5.02
CA PHE A 527 -10.03 -4.32 3.78
C PHE A 527 -9.64 -5.48 2.85
N LEU A 528 -8.34 -5.71 2.64
CA LEU A 528 -7.83 -6.79 1.80
C LEU A 528 -8.30 -8.16 2.31
N ARG A 529 -8.27 -8.39 3.63
CA ARG A 529 -8.71 -9.65 4.23
C ARG A 529 -10.20 -9.91 4.00
N VAL A 530 -11.04 -8.89 4.13
CA VAL A 530 -12.48 -9.02 3.84
C VAL A 530 -12.72 -9.21 2.34
N GLN A 531 -12.12 -8.37 1.51
CA GLN A 531 -12.35 -8.39 0.06
C GLN A 531 -11.93 -9.74 -0.56
N PHE A 532 -10.81 -10.32 -0.12
CA PHE A 532 -10.32 -11.59 -0.63
C PHE A 532 -10.90 -12.81 0.12
N GLY A 533 -11.25 -12.69 1.40
CA GLY A 533 -11.89 -13.75 2.18
C GLY A 533 -13.29 -14.09 1.66
N THR A 534 -14.08 -13.06 1.32
CA THR A 534 -15.44 -13.23 0.78
C THR A 534 -15.49 -13.87 -0.60
N ARG A 535 -14.46 -13.67 -1.44
CA ARG A 535 -14.38 -14.25 -2.78
C ARG A 535 -14.19 -15.77 -2.78
N LYS A 536 -13.55 -16.36 -1.75
CA LYS A 536 -13.34 -17.82 -1.65
C LYS A 536 -14.65 -18.59 -1.53
N VAL A 537 -15.73 -17.97 -1.06
CA VAL A 537 -17.05 -18.61 -0.91
C VAL A 537 -17.72 -18.84 -2.28
N ARG A 538 -17.39 -18.05 -3.31
CA ARG A 538 -18.05 -18.12 -4.63
C ARG A 538 -17.49 -19.20 -5.56
N THR A 539 -16.33 -19.77 -5.25
CA THR A 539 -15.63 -20.73 -6.12
C THR A 539 -15.84 -22.20 -5.75
N GLN A 540 -16.80 -22.53 -4.87
CA GLN A 540 -17.29 -23.91 -4.86
C GLN A 540 -17.91 -24.22 -6.24
N PRO A 541 -17.47 -25.30 -6.92
CA PRO A 541 -17.99 -25.62 -8.22
C PRO A 541 -19.49 -25.85 -8.10
N ARG A 542 -20.29 -25.11 -8.86
CA ARG A 542 -21.61 -25.58 -9.24
C ARG A 542 -21.38 -26.90 -9.99
N SER A 543 -21.54 -28.01 -9.28
CA SER A 543 -21.65 -29.33 -9.89
C SER A 543 -22.91 -29.31 -10.75
N GLY A 544 -22.77 -28.97 -12.03
CA GLY A 544 -23.88 -28.96 -12.97
C GLY A 544 -23.77 -27.85 -14.01
N GLN A 545 -23.42 -28.28 -15.23
CA GLN A 545 -23.79 -27.66 -16.51
C GLN A 545 -23.27 -26.23 -16.78
N ASN A 546 -22.22 -26.15 -17.60
CA ASN A 546 -22.34 -25.60 -18.95
C ASN A 546 -21.00 -25.74 -19.70
N SER A 547 -21.04 -26.51 -20.78
CA SER A 547 -20.06 -26.51 -21.85
C SER A 547 -19.93 -25.10 -22.43
N LEU A 548 -18.73 -24.52 -22.37
CA LEU A 548 -18.40 -23.32 -23.13
C LEU A 548 -18.28 -23.68 -24.61
N PRO A 549 -18.70 -22.79 -25.53
CA PRO A 549 -18.56 -23.03 -26.96
C PRO A 549 -17.09 -22.93 -27.37
N VAL A 550 -16.66 -23.92 -28.15
CA VAL A 550 -15.38 -23.91 -28.85
C VAL A 550 -15.52 -22.95 -30.03
N ASN A 551 -14.89 -21.78 -29.95
CA ASN A 551 -14.72 -20.93 -31.13
C ASN A 551 -13.61 -21.54 -32.00
N ASN A 552 -14.05 -22.21 -33.06
CA ASN A 552 -13.25 -22.46 -34.25
C ASN A 552 -13.08 -21.14 -34.99
N GLU A 553 -11.85 -20.61 -35.07
CA GLU A 553 -11.44 -19.77 -36.18
C GLU A 553 -10.35 -20.51 -36.95
N GLY A 554 -10.81 -21.15 -38.03
CA GLY A 554 -9.96 -21.59 -39.11
C GLY A 554 -9.63 -20.42 -40.02
N ALA A 555 -8.42 -20.46 -40.54
CA ALA A 555 -7.87 -19.67 -41.63
C ALA A 555 -8.85 -19.39 -42.79
N GLN A 556 -8.72 -18.21 -43.42
CA GLN A 556 -8.31 -18.10 -44.84
C GLN A 556 -8.20 -16.65 -45.33
N SER A 557 -7.20 -16.47 -46.20
CA SER A 557 -6.85 -15.39 -47.16
C SER A 557 -6.55 -14.00 -46.63
#